data_AF-A0A2A5HH83-F1
#
_entry.id   AF-A0A2A5HH83-F1
#
_cell.length_a   1.000
_cell.length_b   1.000
_cell.length_c   1.000
_cell.angle_alpha   90.00
_cell.angle_beta   90.00
_cell.angle_gamma   90.00
#
_symmetry.space_group_name_H-M   'P 1'
#
loop_
_entity.id
_entity.type
_entity.pdbx_description
1 polymer ?
#
loop_
_entity_poly.entity_id
_entity_poly.type
_entity_poly.pdbx_seq_one_letter_code
_entity_poly.pdbx_strand_id
1 'polypeptide(L)' 'MNKVSQHKIEAEGIPKNVSKTDRFALKKDPKRCPVCTAKIEKIGKGIRYQNKCNACNAVLAKDIKCSRCNTNRVWRGS' A
#
# COMPACT_ATOMS: atom_id res chain seq x y z
N MET A 1 -15.70 -18.55 -1.11
CA MET A 1 -14.34 -17.99 -0.99
C MET A 1 -13.38 -19.13 -0.73
N ASN A 2 -12.59 -19.55 -1.72
CA ASN A 2 -11.67 -20.68 -1.58
C ASN A 2 -10.49 -20.28 -0.70
N LYS A 3 -10.33 -20.95 0.44
CA LYS A 3 -9.17 -20.79 1.33
C LYS A 3 -7.96 -21.45 0.65
N VAL A 4 -7.06 -20.62 0.11
CA VAL A 4 -5.77 -21.10 -0.39
C VAL A 4 -4.90 -21.45 0.82
N SER A 5 -4.44 -22.68 0.88
CA SER A 5 -3.59 -23.18 1.98
C SER A 5 -2.20 -22.56 1.91
N GLN A 6 -1.67 -22.11 3.05
CA GLN A 6 -0.39 -21.40 3.18
C GLN A 6 0.80 -22.14 2.52
N HIS A 7 0.85 -23.47 2.64
CA HIS A 7 1.85 -24.31 1.97
C HIS A 7 1.87 -24.21 0.44
N LYS A 8 0.75 -23.90 -0.21
CA LYS A 8 0.70 -23.74 -1.67
C LYS A 8 1.34 -22.42 -2.12
N ILE A 9 1.21 -21.39 -1.30
CA ILE A 9 1.76 -20.06 -1.57
C ILE A 9 3.29 -20.08 -1.44
N GLU A 10 3.82 -20.86 -0.50
CA GLU A 10 5.27 -20.97 -0.28
C GLU A 10 5.98 -21.86 -1.32
N ALA A 11 5.28 -22.86 -1.87
CA ALA A 11 5.78 -23.74 -2.93
C ALA A 11 5.81 -23.05 -4.30
N GLU A 12 4.89 -22.12 -4.55
CA GLU A 12 4.92 -21.22 -5.71
C GLU A 12 6.03 -20.18 -5.49
N GLY A 13 7.26 -20.56 -5.87
CA GLY A 13 8.43 -19.68 -5.77
C GLY A 13 8.17 -18.27 -6.34
N ILE A 14 8.93 -17.28 -5.85
CA ILE A 14 8.74 -15.85 -6.17
C ILE A 14 8.47 -15.69 -7.68
N PRO A 15 7.30 -15.15 -8.07
CA PRO A 15 6.92 -15.08 -9.46
C PRO A 15 7.98 -14.32 -10.26
N LYS A 16 8.59 -14.99 -11.25
CA LYS A 16 9.62 -14.39 -12.12
C LYS A 16 9.13 -13.10 -12.78
N ASN A 17 7.82 -13.01 -13.02
CA ASN A 17 7.16 -11.84 -13.57
C ASN A 17 6.25 -11.18 -12.54
N VAL A 18 6.74 -10.08 -11.97
CA VAL A 18 5.95 -9.16 -11.13
C VAL A 18 4.84 -8.56 -12.00
N SER A 19 3.57 -8.81 -11.64
CA SER A 19 2.41 -8.29 -12.37
C SER A 19 2.46 -6.76 -12.45
N LYS A 20 1.78 -6.13 -13.44
CA LYS A 20 1.72 -4.65 -13.50
C LYS A 20 1.20 -4.07 -12.18
N THR A 21 0.23 -4.74 -11.55
CA THR A 21 -0.35 -4.38 -10.25
C THR A 21 0.70 -4.44 -9.13
N ASP A 22 1.51 -5.49 -9.07
CA ASP A 22 2.59 -5.62 -8.07
C ASP A 22 3.73 -4.63 -8.31
N ARG A 23 4.03 -4.29 -9.57
CA ARG A 23 4.97 -3.20 -9.90
C ARG A 23 4.44 -1.85 -9.43
N PHE A 24 3.12 -1.64 -9.45
CA PHE A 24 2.51 -0.44 -8.88
C PHE A 24 2.56 -0.46 -7.35
N ALA A 25 2.41 -1.61 -6.70
CA ALA A 25 2.65 -1.73 -5.26
C ALA A 25 4.11 -1.40 -4.87
N LEU A 26 5.07 -1.72 -5.74
CA LEU A 26 6.48 -1.34 -5.60
C LEU A 26 6.75 0.13 -5.89
N LYS A 27 5.99 0.77 -6.80
CA LYS A 27 5.99 2.22 -6.98
C LYS A 27 5.31 2.85 -5.77
N LYS A 28 6.11 3.14 -4.74
CA LYS A 28 5.77 4.02 -3.61
C LYS A 28 5.48 5.45 -4.09
N ASP A 29 4.51 5.63 -5.00
CA ASP A 29 4.06 6.93 -5.44
C ASP A 29 3.31 7.59 -4.27
N PRO A 30 3.87 8.63 -3.63
CA PRO A 30 3.25 9.27 -2.48
C PRO A 30 1.90 9.94 -2.83
N LYS A 31 1.57 10.04 -4.13
CA LYS A 31 0.33 10.62 -4.63
C LYS A 31 -0.82 9.60 -4.71
N ARG A 32 -0.55 8.31 -4.52
CA ARG A 32 -1.55 7.23 -4.64
C ARG A 32 -1.65 6.44 -3.34
N CYS A 33 -2.86 5.97 -3.06
CA CYS A 33 -3.12 5.08 -1.94
C CYS A 33 -2.41 3.74 -2.19
N PRO A 34 -1.60 3.23 -1.25
CA PRO A 34 -0.94 1.94 -1.43
C PRO A 34 -1.90 0.74 -1.36
N VAL A 35 -3.14 0.94 -0.89
CA VAL A 35 -4.15 -0.13 -0.78
C VAL A 35 -4.99 -0.24 -2.05
N CYS A 36 -5.62 0.87 -2.48
CA CYS A 36 -6.55 0.87 -3.61
C CYS A 36 -6.01 1.57 -4.86
N THR A 37 -4.79 2.11 -4.83
CA THR A 37 -4.12 2.87 -5.92
C THR A 37 -4.81 4.17 -6.36
N ALA A 38 -5.93 4.53 -5.72
CA ALA A 38 -6.63 5.78 -5.95
C ALA A 38 -5.75 6.99 -5.61
N LYS A 39 -6.00 8.12 -6.26
CA LYS A 39 -5.26 9.37 -6.02
C LYS A 39 -5.58 9.90 -4.62
N ILE A 40 -4.55 10.26 -3.87
CA ILE A 40 -4.70 10.92 -2.56
C ILE A 40 -4.87 12.42 -2.81
N GLU A 41 -5.82 13.03 -2.10
CA GLU A 41 -6.06 14.47 -2.16
C GLU A 41 -4.92 15.26 -1.50
N LYS A 42 -4.74 16.51 -1.94
CA LYS A 42 -3.82 17.43 -1.28
C LYS A 42 -4.50 18.10 -0.08
N ILE A 43 -3.72 18.46 0.93
CA ILE A 43 -4.22 19.24 2.08
C ILE A 43 -4.46 20.72 1.69
N GLY A 44 -3.84 21.19 0.60
CA GLY A 44 -3.99 22.56 0.10
C GLY A 44 -3.08 22.84 -1.10
N LYS A 45 -2.71 24.11 -1.33
CA LYS A 45 -1.84 24.59 -2.43
C LYS A 45 -0.35 24.16 -2.29
N GLY A 46 -0.06 23.01 -1.70
CA GLY A 46 1.30 22.54 -1.42
C GLY A 46 1.65 21.18 -2.05
N ILE A 47 2.77 20.63 -1.59
CA ILE A 47 3.25 19.28 -1.93
C ILE A 47 2.71 18.19 -1.00
N ARG A 48 2.05 18.58 0.11
CA ARG A 48 1.55 17.65 1.13
C ARG A 48 0.19 17.05 0.75
N TYR A 49 0.09 15.74 0.89
CA TYR A 49 -1.12 14.95 0.66
C TYR A 49 -1.84 14.65 1.98
N GLN A 50 -3.14 14.40 1.91
CA GLN A 50 -3.92 13.98 3.06
C GLN A 50 -3.40 12.63 3.58
N ASN A 51 -3.56 12.44 4.89
CA ASN A 51 -3.17 11.18 5.56
C ASN A 51 -4.30 10.14 5.50
N LYS A 52 -5.29 10.32 4.62
CA LYS A 52 -6.42 9.43 4.44
C LYS A 52 -6.71 9.26 2.95
N CYS A 53 -7.25 8.11 2.58
CA CYS A 53 -7.76 7.84 1.26
C CYS A 53 -9.30 7.86 1.30
N ASN A 54 -9.93 8.77 0.54
CA ASN A 54 -11.38 8.87 0.49
C ASN A 54 -12.04 7.71 -0.30
N ALA A 55 -11.28 6.96 -1.10
CA ALA A 55 -11.82 5.86 -1.92
C ALA A 55 -11.96 4.55 -1.14
N CYS A 56 -11.04 4.25 -0.22
CA CYS A 56 -11.05 3.00 0.55
C CYS A 56 -10.93 3.20 2.07
N ASN A 57 -11.07 4.44 2.54
CA ASN A 57 -10.96 4.83 3.96
C ASN A 57 -9.64 4.46 4.66
N ALA A 58 -8.62 4.04 3.90
CA ALA A 58 -7.31 3.77 4.46
C ALA A 58 -6.67 5.04 5.04
N VAL A 59 -6.00 4.91 6.18
CA VAL A 59 -5.38 6.02 6.91
C VAL A 59 -3.90 5.76 7.14
N LEU A 60 -3.07 6.79 6.99
CA LEU A 60 -1.66 6.75 7.33
C LEU A 60 -1.49 6.81 8.86
N ALA A 61 -1.00 5.71 9.44
CA ALA A 61 -0.70 5.59 10.86
C ALA A 61 0.71 6.14 11.16
N LYS A 62 0.78 7.40 11.59
CA LYS A 62 2.05 8.11 11.85
C LYS A 62 2.82 7.56 13.04
N ASP A 63 2.12 6.93 13.98
CA ASP A 63 2.70 6.42 15.22
C ASP A 63 3.36 5.04 15.02
N ILE A 64 3.26 4.47 13.82
CA ILE A 64 3.79 3.15 13.50
C ILE A 64 4.96 3.26 12.54
N LYS A 65 6.06 2.64 12.92
CA LYS A 65 7.22 2.43 12.06
C LYS A 65 7.08 1.11 11.32
N CYS A 66 7.36 1.12 10.02
CA CYS A 66 7.49 -0.12 9.27
C CYS A 66 8.71 -0.90 9.78
N SER A 67 8.53 -2.14 10.25
CA SER A 67 9.62 -2.99 10.73
C SER A 67 10.72 -3.24 9.69
N ARG A 68 10.38 -3.21 8.40
CA ARG A 68 11.31 -3.48 7.30
C ARG A 68 12.13 -2.26 6.86
N CYS A 69 11.54 -1.07 6.85
CA CYS A 69 12.21 0.14 6.32
C CYS A 69 12.29 1.30 7.31
N ASN A 70 11.84 1.10 8.54
CA ASN A 70 11.87 2.04 9.66
C ASN A 70 11.23 3.42 9.39
N THR A 71 10.36 3.53 8.38
CA THR A 71 9.65 4.77 8.05
C THR A 71 8.24 4.80 8.66
N ASN A 72 7.75 6.01 8.99
CA ASN A 72 6.39 6.25 9.49
C ASN A 72 5.34 6.30 8.36
N ARG A 73 5.58 5.58 7.24
CA ARG A 73 4.72 5.57 6.05
C ARG A 73 3.82 4.33 6.00
N VAL A 74 3.34 3.90 7.16
CA VAL A 74 2.49 2.72 7.29
C VAL A 74 1.03 3.13 7.12
N TRP A 75 0.35 2.53 6.14
CA TRP A 75 -1.08 2.71 5.93
C TRP A 75 -1.85 1.55 6.55
N ARG A 76 -2.95 1.86 7.23
CA ARG A 76 -3.93 0.88 7.72
C ARG A 76 -5.19 1.00 6.86
N GLY A 77 -5.68 -0.12 6.35
CA GLY A 77 -6.98 -0.19 5.67
C GLY A 77 -8.11 -0.38 6.68
N SER A 78 -9.31 0.08 6.32
CA SER A 78 -10.58 -0.38 6.91
C SER A 78 -11.09 -1.60 6.16
#